data_AF-A0A7C7ZI59-F1
#
_entry.id   AF-A0A7C7ZI59-F1
#
_cell.length_a   1.000
_cell.length_b   1.000
_cell.length_c   1.000
_cell.angle_alpha   90.00
_cell.angle_beta   90.00
_cell.angle_gamma   90.00
#
_symmetry.space_group_name_H-M   'P 1'
#
loop_
_entity.id
_entity.type
_entity.pdbx_description
1 polymer ?
#
loop_
_entity_poly.entity_id
_entity_poly.type
_entity_poly.pdbx_seq_one_letter_code
_entity_poly.pdbx_strand_id
1 'polypeptide(L)'
;MRGLNFDHALSSLFADINNHDLSQADFTGSDISGKEFMDTKLDFADLSQTDLRGADFRNASFIETEFALGGVTDGDVCTLPLGGSRVDLRGADLRGADFSRARNFQAGCILVDATTHYNPDTKFPAGFALLDTITIPEPDRGTITITIPEPSRGLLQVTALLSLAALLRRRRSRGIQ
;
A
#
# COMPACT_ATOMS: atom_id res chain seq x y z
N MET A 1 25.12 -6.88 1.05
CA MET A 1 25.32 -6.36 2.42
C MET A 1 24.07 -6.77 3.19
N ARG A 2 24.16 -7.41 4.36
CA ARG A 2 23.00 -7.92 5.10
C ARG A 2 22.52 -6.90 6.13
N GLY A 3 21.21 -6.71 6.24
CA GLY A 3 20.51 -5.95 7.29
C GLY A 3 21.09 -4.55 7.57
N LEU A 4 20.68 -3.55 6.81
CA LEU A 4 20.98 -2.15 7.10
C LEU A 4 20.23 -1.71 8.37
N ASN A 5 20.84 -1.94 9.54
CA ASN A 5 20.26 -1.52 10.80
C ASN A 5 20.40 0.01 10.96
N PHE A 6 19.30 0.74 10.74
CA PHE A 6 19.25 2.21 10.87
C PHE A 6 19.11 2.71 12.31
N ASP A 7 19.58 1.93 13.29
CA ASP A 7 19.68 2.38 14.66
C ASP A 7 20.61 3.61 14.76
N HIS A 8 20.26 4.51 15.69
CA HIS A 8 20.77 5.87 15.95
C HIS A 8 22.25 6.21 15.63
N ALA A 9 23.15 5.23 15.54
CA ALA A 9 24.57 5.43 15.27
C ALA A 9 24.93 5.67 13.79
N LEU A 10 24.09 5.26 12.82
CA LEU A 10 24.35 5.46 11.38
C LEU A 10 23.50 6.57 10.74
N SER A 11 22.57 7.16 11.52
CA SER A 11 21.64 8.20 11.07
C SER A 11 22.33 9.44 10.46
N SER A 12 23.57 9.76 10.84
CA SER A 12 24.28 10.92 10.28
C SER A 12 25.05 10.62 8.99
N LEU A 13 25.30 9.35 8.67
CA LEU A 13 25.99 8.94 7.44
C LEU A 13 25.01 8.72 6.28
N PHE A 14 23.75 8.44 6.60
CA PHE A 14 22.64 8.21 5.68
C PHE A 14 21.55 9.29 5.82
N ALA A 15 21.92 10.48 6.30
CA ALA A 15 20.98 11.58 6.55
C ALA A 15 20.34 12.14 5.27
N ASP A 16 20.81 11.72 4.08
CA ASP A 16 20.25 12.12 2.81
C ASP A 16 20.37 10.95 1.81
N ILE A 17 19.46 9.98 1.92
CA ILE A 17 19.37 8.84 0.98
C ILE A 17 18.47 9.14 -0.22
N ASN A 18 17.88 10.33 -0.26
CA ASN A 18 17.15 10.82 -1.41
C ASN A 18 18.04 10.74 -2.66
N ASN A 19 17.46 10.35 -3.80
CA ASN A 19 18.14 10.25 -5.09
C ASN A 19 19.31 9.24 -5.13
N HIS A 20 19.43 8.33 -4.17
CA HIS A 20 20.48 7.31 -4.16
C HIS A 20 20.06 6.02 -4.87
N ASP A 21 21.08 5.26 -5.31
CA ASP A 21 20.90 3.88 -5.75
C ASP A 21 21.15 2.94 -4.56
N LEU A 22 20.06 2.42 -4.01
CA LEU A 22 20.03 1.40 -2.96
C LEU A 22 19.56 0.05 -3.54
N SER A 23 19.77 -0.17 -4.84
CA SER A 23 19.42 -1.44 -5.47
C SER A 23 20.14 -2.59 -4.77
N GLN A 24 19.45 -3.73 -4.59
CA GLN A 24 19.96 -4.93 -3.91
C GLN A 24 20.31 -4.71 -2.42
N ALA A 25 19.88 -3.60 -1.82
CA ALA A 25 20.01 -3.40 -0.38
C ALA A 25 19.15 -4.41 0.39
N ASP A 26 19.64 -4.84 1.54
CA ASP A 26 18.92 -5.70 2.46
C ASP A 26 18.45 -4.87 3.65
N PHE A 27 17.15 -4.60 3.69
CA PHE A 27 16.46 -3.91 4.78
C PHE A 27 15.67 -4.87 5.66
N THR A 28 15.85 -6.18 5.50
CA THR A 28 15.03 -7.19 6.19
C THR A 28 14.96 -6.93 7.69
N GLY A 29 13.74 -6.75 8.22
CA GLY A 29 13.49 -6.52 9.65
C GLY A 29 13.90 -5.14 10.18
N SER A 30 14.25 -4.19 9.31
CA SER A 30 14.67 -2.85 9.70
C SER A 30 13.49 -1.94 10.04
N ASP A 31 13.73 -0.92 10.87
CA ASP A 31 12.80 0.20 11.06
C ASP A 31 13.26 1.38 10.20
N ILE A 32 12.50 1.67 9.15
CA ILE A 32 12.69 2.86 8.31
C ILE A 32 11.45 3.76 8.31
N SER A 33 10.64 3.66 9.37
CA SER A 33 9.47 4.50 9.55
C SER A 33 9.85 5.98 9.57
N GLY A 34 9.05 6.80 8.88
CA GLY A 34 9.23 8.26 8.79
C GLY A 34 10.47 8.74 8.02
N LYS A 35 11.26 7.85 7.42
CA LYS A 35 12.45 8.23 6.66
C LYS A 35 12.11 8.69 5.23
N GLU A 36 12.99 9.52 4.69
CA GLU A 36 12.89 10.06 3.33
C GLU A 36 13.71 9.21 2.35
N PHE A 37 13.05 8.73 1.29
CA PHE A 37 13.62 7.95 0.18
C PHE A 37 13.10 8.49 -1.16
N MET A 38 12.92 9.80 -1.26
CA MET A 38 12.43 10.44 -2.48
C MET A 38 13.39 10.16 -3.64
N ASP A 39 12.84 9.89 -4.83
CA ASP A 39 13.59 9.61 -6.06
C ASP A 39 14.65 8.49 -5.90
N THR A 40 14.51 7.62 -4.90
CA THR A 40 15.51 6.58 -4.57
C THR A 40 15.23 5.31 -5.36
N LYS A 41 16.29 4.63 -5.80
CA LYS A 41 16.18 3.34 -6.48
C LYS A 41 16.38 2.20 -5.47
N LEU A 42 15.32 1.43 -5.21
CA LEU A 42 15.28 0.29 -4.30
C LEU A 42 15.12 -1.03 -5.07
N ASP A 43 15.47 -1.04 -6.34
CA ASP A 43 15.29 -2.20 -7.22
C ASP A 43 16.02 -3.42 -6.68
N PHE A 44 15.39 -4.60 -6.72
CA PHE A 44 15.93 -5.85 -6.17
C PHE A 44 16.27 -5.82 -4.67
N ALA A 45 15.89 -4.78 -3.93
CA ALA A 45 16.08 -4.75 -2.48
C ALA A 45 15.18 -5.77 -1.76
N ASP A 46 15.55 -6.11 -0.52
CA ASP A 46 14.71 -6.92 0.37
C ASP A 46 14.15 -6.02 1.47
N LEU A 47 12.85 -5.74 1.41
CA LEU A 47 12.07 -4.98 2.39
C LEU A 47 11.19 -5.90 3.25
N SER A 48 11.43 -7.21 3.23
CA SER A 48 10.62 -8.14 4.01
C SER A 48 10.73 -7.86 5.51
N GLN A 49 9.60 -7.93 6.23
CA GLN A 49 9.51 -7.61 7.66
C GLN A 49 9.94 -6.18 8.05
N THR A 50 10.00 -5.24 7.10
CA THR A 50 10.41 -3.86 7.37
C THR A 50 9.21 -3.00 7.83
N ASP A 51 9.44 -2.11 8.79
CA ASP A 51 8.49 -1.06 9.16
C ASP A 51 8.68 0.16 8.24
N LEU A 52 7.69 0.43 7.39
CA LEU A 52 7.70 1.51 6.40
C LEU A 52 6.70 2.63 6.75
N ARG A 53 6.17 2.65 7.97
CA ARG A 53 5.11 3.59 8.37
C ARG A 53 5.58 5.03 8.21
N GLY A 54 4.78 5.87 7.56
CA GLY A 54 5.09 7.29 7.42
C GLY A 54 6.31 7.63 6.56
N ALA A 55 6.96 6.64 5.92
CA ALA A 55 8.11 6.89 5.07
C ALA A 55 7.70 7.62 3.77
N ASP A 56 8.61 8.43 3.24
CA ASP A 56 8.40 9.18 1.99
C ASP A 56 9.12 8.49 0.84
N PHE A 57 8.36 7.87 -0.05
CA PHE A 57 8.84 7.15 -1.23
C PHE A 57 8.43 7.84 -2.53
N ARG A 58 8.18 9.15 -2.52
CA ARG A 58 7.77 9.86 -3.72
C ARG A 58 8.77 9.60 -4.86
N ASN A 59 8.24 9.18 -6.02
CA ASN A 59 9.00 8.81 -7.21
C ASN A 59 10.06 7.70 -7.03
N ALA A 60 10.03 6.94 -5.93
CA ALA A 60 10.97 5.85 -5.72
C ALA A 60 10.69 4.66 -6.66
N SER A 61 11.73 3.89 -6.98
CA SER A 61 11.64 2.70 -7.82
C SER A 61 11.77 1.43 -6.97
N PHE A 62 10.83 0.49 -7.13
CA PHE A 62 10.77 -0.79 -6.41
C PHE A 62 10.70 -1.98 -7.37
N ILE A 63 11.43 -1.91 -8.49
CA ILE A 63 11.39 -2.95 -9.51
C ILE A 63 12.07 -4.21 -8.98
N GLU A 64 11.34 -5.33 -8.98
CA GLU A 64 11.81 -6.63 -8.46
C GLU A 64 12.16 -6.62 -6.96
N THR A 65 11.73 -5.61 -6.20
CA THR A 65 11.92 -5.51 -4.75
C THR A 65 11.02 -6.51 -4.02
N GLU A 66 11.54 -7.14 -2.97
CA GLU A 66 10.85 -8.14 -2.16
C GLU A 66 10.15 -7.49 -0.95
N PHE A 67 8.84 -7.68 -0.79
CA PHE A 67 8.06 -7.09 0.30
C PHE A 67 7.61 -8.09 1.36
N ALA A 68 7.67 -9.40 1.13
CA ALA A 68 7.28 -10.36 2.17
C ALA A 68 8.15 -11.60 2.13
N LEU A 69 8.43 -12.14 3.32
CA LEU A 69 8.99 -13.48 3.43
C LEU A 69 7.88 -14.46 3.04
N GLY A 70 8.15 -15.32 2.05
CA GLY A 70 7.23 -16.37 1.63
C GLY A 70 6.56 -16.06 0.29
N GLY A 71 6.74 -16.98 -0.66
CA GLY A 71 6.11 -16.89 -1.95
C GLY A 71 4.60 -17.10 -1.85
N VAL A 72 3.87 -16.36 -2.67
CA VAL A 72 2.44 -16.54 -2.92
C VAL A 72 2.15 -18.01 -3.22
N THR A 73 1.31 -18.64 -2.39
CA THR A 73 0.71 -19.94 -2.72
C THR A 73 -0.56 -19.69 -3.51
N ASP A 74 -0.72 -20.31 -4.68
CA ASP A 74 -1.86 -20.19 -5.61
C ASP A 74 -3.13 -19.57 -5.03
N GLY A 75 -3.55 -18.46 -5.63
CA GLY A 75 -4.63 -17.60 -5.14
C GLY A 75 -4.05 -16.37 -4.44
N ASP A 76 -4.67 -15.21 -4.61
CA ASP A 76 -4.21 -13.89 -4.15
C ASP A 76 -4.12 -13.71 -2.61
N VAL A 77 -3.92 -14.80 -1.87
CA VAL A 77 -3.84 -14.86 -0.42
C VAL A 77 -2.38 -14.86 -0.01
N CYS A 78 -1.99 -13.81 0.71
CA CYS A 78 -0.71 -13.75 1.39
C CYS A 78 -0.61 -14.85 2.47
N THR A 79 0.21 -15.87 2.23
CA THR A 79 0.54 -16.89 3.23
C THR A 79 1.90 -16.58 3.83
N LEU A 80 1.92 -15.84 4.93
CA LEU A 80 3.16 -15.55 5.64
C LEU A 80 3.67 -16.82 6.35
N PRO A 81 4.99 -17.11 6.31
CA PRO A 81 5.57 -18.18 7.13
C PRO A 81 5.31 -17.91 8.60
N LEU A 82 5.45 -18.93 9.46
CA LEU A 82 5.33 -18.75 10.91
C LEU A 82 6.35 -17.70 11.38
N GLY A 83 5.86 -16.56 11.87
CA GLY A 83 6.69 -15.39 12.26
C GLY A 83 6.95 -14.38 11.14
N GLY A 84 6.42 -14.59 9.94
CA GLY A 84 6.39 -13.58 8.88
C GLY A 84 5.51 -12.39 9.29
N SER A 85 6.02 -11.18 9.07
CA SER A 85 5.26 -9.95 9.30
C SER A 85 4.80 -9.36 7.98
N ARG A 86 3.63 -8.74 8.00
CA ARG A 86 3.19 -7.85 6.93
C ARG A 86 4.13 -6.66 6.85
N VAL A 87 4.29 -6.11 5.65
CA VAL A 87 4.91 -4.80 5.48
C VAL A 87 3.86 -3.72 5.73
N ASP A 88 4.25 -2.71 6.50
CA ASP A 88 3.36 -1.65 6.94
C ASP A 88 3.67 -0.32 6.27
N LEU A 89 2.82 0.09 5.33
CA LEU A 89 2.89 1.35 4.59
C LEU A 89 1.87 2.38 5.08
N ARG A 90 1.29 2.20 6.27
CA ARG A 90 0.35 3.18 6.84
C ARG A 90 1.04 4.54 7.01
N GLY A 91 0.40 5.60 6.53
CA GLY A 91 0.96 6.95 6.55
C GLY A 91 2.06 7.24 5.53
N ALA A 92 2.51 6.24 4.77
CA ALA A 92 3.59 6.43 3.79
C ALA A 92 3.11 7.25 2.57
N ASP A 93 4.04 7.97 1.96
CA ASP A 93 3.80 8.71 0.71
C ASP A 93 4.41 7.96 -0.48
N LEU A 94 3.55 7.42 -1.34
CA LEU A 94 3.88 6.57 -2.47
C LEU A 94 3.68 7.27 -3.81
N ARG A 95 3.38 8.58 -3.82
CA ARG A 95 3.02 9.31 -5.05
C ARG A 95 4.15 9.22 -6.08
N GLY A 96 3.83 8.75 -7.28
CA GLY A 96 4.79 8.56 -8.37
C GLY A 96 5.74 7.37 -8.22
N ALA A 97 5.64 6.58 -7.14
CA ALA A 97 6.48 5.42 -6.93
C ALA A 97 6.13 4.27 -7.90
N ASP A 98 7.13 3.48 -8.27
CA ASP A 98 6.98 2.36 -9.22
C ASP A 98 7.15 1.00 -8.53
N PHE A 99 6.03 0.36 -8.22
CA PHE A 99 5.93 -1.02 -7.71
C PHE A 99 5.51 -2.01 -8.81
N SER A 100 5.51 -1.65 -10.10
CA SER A 100 4.89 -2.45 -11.17
C SER A 100 5.41 -3.89 -11.27
N ARG A 101 6.60 -4.15 -10.75
CA ARG A 101 7.26 -5.46 -10.69
C ARG A 101 7.71 -5.86 -9.28
N ALA A 102 7.13 -5.26 -8.25
CA ALA A 102 7.41 -5.65 -6.87
C ALA A 102 6.96 -7.11 -6.62
N ARG A 103 7.75 -7.84 -5.85
CA ARG A 103 7.51 -9.24 -5.50
C ARG A 103 6.81 -9.33 -4.15
N ASN A 104 5.93 -10.34 -4.04
CA ASN A 104 5.08 -10.58 -2.87
C ASN A 104 4.34 -9.32 -2.37
N PHE A 105 3.92 -8.48 -3.32
CA PHE A 105 3.17 -7.25 -3.09
C PHE A 105 1.69 -7.49 -3.42
N GLN A 106 0.97 -8.15 -2.52
CA GLN A 106 -0.48 -8.44 -2.66
C GLN A 106 -1.28 -7.98 -1.43
N ALA A 107 -2.61 -7.89 -1.62
CA ALA A 107 -3.55 -7.65 -0.54
C ALA A 107 -3.35 -8.70 0.57
N GLY A 108 -3.19 -8.25 1.82
CA GLY A 108 -2.94 -9.11 2.98
C GLY A 108 -1.47 -9.33 3.33
N CYS A 109 -0.51 -9.10 2.42
CA CYS A 109 0.92 -8.96 2.75
C CYS A 109 1.27 -7.52 3.13
N ILE A 110 0.55 -6.57 2.54
CA ILE A 110 0.78 -5.14 2.72
C ILE A 110 -0.35 -4.55 3.57
N LEU A 111 0.01 -3.75 4.58
CA LEU A 111 -0.91 -2.92 5.35
C LEU A 111 -0.87 -1.49 4.81
N VAL A 112 -2.04 -0.96 4.50
CA VAL A 112 -2.29 0.44 4.11
C VAL A 112 -3.54 0.92 4.84
N ASP A 113 -3.70 2.23 4.97
CA ASP A 113 -4.94 2.83 5.48
C ASP A 113 -5.22 4.18 4.81
N ALA A 114 -6.23 4.89 5.30
CA ALA A 114 -6.64 6.19 4.76
C ALA A 114 -5.58 7.31 4.87
N THR A 115 -4.44 7.04 5.54
CA THR A 115 -3.32 7.98 5.67
C THR A 115 -2.17 7.67 4.70
N THR A 116 -2.22 6.54 3.99
CA THR A 116 -1.28 6.25 2.90
C THR A 116 -1.61 7.11 1.68
N HIS A 117 -0.64 7.86 1.17
CA HIS A 117 -0.84 8.74 0.01
C HIS A 117 -0.32 8.09 -1.27
N TYR A 118 -1.11 8.12 -2.34
CA TYR A 118 -0.73 7.71 -3.69
C TYR A 118 -1.52 8.55 -4.70
N ASN A 119 -1.17 8.45 -5.98
CA ASN A 119 -1.77 9.21 -7.08
C ASN A 119 -1.79 8.37 -8.37
N PRO A 120 -2.35 8.86 -9.49
CA PRO A 120 -2.43 8.10 -10.74
C PRO A 120 -1.07 7.74 -11.36
N ASP A 121 0.00 8.43 -10.95
CA ASP A 121 1.37 8.15 -11.41
C ASP A 121 2.01 7.00 -10.62
N THR A 122 1.41 6.59 -9.50
CA THR A 122 1.87 5.46 -8.69
C THR A 122 1.55 4.17 -9.42
N LYS A 123 2.57 3.35 -9.71
CA LYS A 123 2.41 2.11 -10.46
C LYS A 123 2.40 0.92 -9.52
N PHE A 124 1.28 0.21 -9.43
CA PHE A 124 1.17 -1.02 -8.65
C PHE A 124 1.38 -2.27 -9.51
N PRO A 125 1.74 -3.43 -8.91
CA PRO A 125 1.78 -4.70 -9.62
C PRO A 125 0.41 -5.06 -10.19
N ALA A 126 0.40 -5.81 -11.28
CA ALA A 126 -0.84 -6.34 -11.85
C ALA A 126 -1.61 -7.18 -10.82
N GLY A 127 -2.92 -6.97 -10.71
CA GLY A 127 -3.79 -7.67 -9.75
C GLY A 127 -3.84 -7.05 -8.36
N PHE A 128 -2.97 -6.08 -8.05
CA PHE A 128 -3.06 -5.32 -6.81
C PHE A 128 -4.12 -4.21 -6.91
N ALA A 129 -5.05 -4.19 -5.98
CA ALA A 129 -5.99 -3.09 -5.77
C ALA A 129 -5.92 -2.65 -4.32
N LEU A 130 -5.71 -1.35 -4.09
CA LEU A 130 -5.86 -0.77 -2.76
C LEU A 130 -7.33 -0.87 -2.36
N LEU A 131 -7.58 -1.43 -1.17
CA LEU A 131 -8.90 -1.76 -0.65
C LEU A 131 -9.71 -0.50 -0.29
N ASP A 132 -10.07 0.31 -1.29
CA ASP A 132 -11.12 1.33 -1.21
C ASP A 132 -12.42 0.82 -1.86
N THR A 133 -12.61 -0.50 -1.83
CA THR A 133 -13.79 -1.14 -2.39
C THR A 133 -14.79 -1.41 -1.28
N ILE A 134 -15.87 -0.63 -1.25
CA ILE A 134 -17.02 -0.93 -0.38
C ILE A 134 -17.85 -2.01 -1.08
N THR A 135 -17.89 -3.18 -0.47
CA THR A 135 -18.66 -4.34 -0.92
C THR A 135 -19.97 -4.39 -0.14
N ILE A 136 -21.10 -4.06 -0.78
CA ILE A 136 -22.44 -4.11 -0.14
C ILE A 136 -23.13 -5.41 -0.56
N PRO A 137 -23.37 -6.38 0.35
CA PRO A 137 -24.15 -7.57 0.03
C PRO A 137 -25.63 -7.21 -0.09
N GLU A 138 -26.26 -7.50 -1.24
CA GLU A 138 -27.70 -7.43 -1.39
C GLU A 138 -28.33 -8.83 -1.27
N PRO A 139 -29.44 -8.96 -0.50
CA PRO A 139 -30.05 -10.26 -0.23
C PRO A 139 -30.55 -11.00 -1.49
N ASP A 140 -30.84 -10.29 -2.60
CA ASP A 140 -31.52 -10.88 -3.78
C ASP A 140 -30.79 -10.68 -5.12
N ARG A 141 -29.63 -9.98 -5.16
CA ARG A 141 -28.96 -9.59 -6.42
C ARG A 141 -27.45 -9.82 -6.44
N GLY A 142 -26.90 -10.49 -5.43
CA GLY A 142 -25.46 -10.65 -5.26
C GLY A 142 -24.84 -9.41 -4.62
N THR A 143 -23.58 -9.14 -4.96
CA THR A 143 -22.76 -8.14 -4.26
C THR A 143 -22.51 -6.93 -5.15
N ILE A 144 -22.77 -5.72 -4.64
CA ILE A 144 -22.42 -4.48 -5.34
C ILE A 144 -21.02 -4.07 -4.89
N THR A 145 -20.09 -4.05 -5.84
CA THR A 145 -18.71 -3.61 -5.65
C THR A 145 -18.61 -2.15 -6.06
N ILE A 146 -18.41 -1.25 -5.10
CA ILE A 146 -18.16 0.17 -5.39
C ILE A 146 -16.65 0.38 -5.33
N THR A 147 -16.02 0.48 -6.49
CA THR A 147 -14.62 0.91 -6.62
C THR A 147 -14.60 2.44 -6.49
N ILE A 148 -14.05 2.96 -5.40
CA ILE A 148 -13.82 4.39 -5.25
C ILE A 148 -12.45 4.68 -5.89
N PRO A 149 -12.38 5.44 -7.00
CA PRO A 149 -11.09 5.83 -7.54
C PRO A 149 -10.55 6.99 -6.69
N GLU A 150 -9.35 6.76 -6.14
CA GLU A 150 -8.40 7.71 -5.53
C GLU A 150 -8.66 8.24 -4.11
N PRO A 151 -7.58 8.44 -3.32
CA PRO A 151 -7.62 9.07 -2.00
C PRO A 151 -7.51 10.59 -2.19
N SER A 152 -8.45 11.21 -2.90
CA SER A 152 -8.51 12.67 -2.92
C SER A 152 -9.93 13.21 -3.15
N ARG A 153 -10.65 13.38 -2.04
CA ARG A 153 -10.89 14.73 -1.50
C ARG A 153 -11.67 14.69 -0.18
N GLY A 154 -11.07 15.32 0.82
CA GLY A 154 -11.64 15.52 2.14
C GLY A 154 -13.09 16.00 2.14
N LEU A 155 -13.83 15.50 3.13
CA LEU A 155 -15.13 15.97 3.63
C LEU A 155 -16.35 16.00 2.70
N LEU A 156 -16.23 15.86 1.37
CA LEU A 156 -17.39 16.02 0.46
C LEU A 156 -18.01 14.71 -0.07
N GLN A 157 -17.30 13.57 0.00
CA GLN A 157 -17.84 12.32 -0.56
C GLN A 157 -18.67 11.50 0.43
N VAL A 158 -18.36 11.50 1.74
CA VAL A 158 -19.11 10.68 2.72
C VAL A 158 -20.57 11.11 2.82
N THR A 159 -20.85 12.42 2.79
CA THR A 159 -22.21 12.95 2.77
C THR A 159 -22.93 12.68 1.45
N ALA A 160 -22.24 12.79 0.31
CA ALA A 160 -22.82 12.45 -1.00
C ALA A 160 -23.13 10.94 -1.13
N LEU A 161 -22.27 10.08 -0.60
CA LEU A 161 -22.43 8.62 -0.59
C LEU A 161 -23.52 8.16 0.37
N LEU A 162 -23.59 8.71 1.59
CA LEU A 162 -24.71 8.48 2.51
C LEU A 162 -26.03 8.99 1.92
N SER A 163 -25.98 10.13 1.22
CA SER A 163 -27.16 10.68 0.52
C SER A 163 -27.60 9.79 -0.63
N LEU A 164 -26.69 9.25 -1.43
CA LEU A 164 -27.01 8.34 -2.53
C LEU A 164 -27.53 6.99 -2.01
N ALA A 165 -26.91 6.41 -0.99
CA ALA A 165 -27.40 5.20 -0.33
C ALA A 165 -28.79 5.40 0.32
N ALA A 166 -29.02 6.54 0.97
CA ALA A 166 -30.33 6.92 1.49
C ALA A 166 -31.35 7.18 0.38
N LEU A 167 -30.95 7.76 -0.75
CA LEU A 167 -31.80 8.01 -1.92
C LEU A 167 -32.22 6.70 -2.59
N LEU A 168 -31.31 5.73 -2.70
CA LEU A 168 -31.59 4.38 -3.19
C LEU A 168 -32.54 3.63 -2.24
N ARG A 169 -32.35 3.76 -0.91
CA ARG A 169 -33.31 3.24 0.09
C ARG A 169 -34.69 3.91 -0.01
N ARG A 170 -34.76 5.23 -0.23
CA ARG A 170 -36.03 5.99 -0.40
C ARG A 170 -36.75 5.70 -1.72
N ARG A 171 -36.03 5.50 -2.83
CA ARG A 171 -36.65 5.06 -4.10
C ARG A 171 -37.28 3.67 -3.95
N ARG A 172 -36.70 2.79 -3.13
CA ARG A 172 -37.26 1.47 -2.81
C ARG A 172 -38.52 1.54 -1.95
N SER A 173 -38.64 2.52 -1.05
CA SER A 173 -39.88 2.71 -0.25
C SER A 173 -41.03 3.38 -1.01
N ARG A 174 -40.76 4.04 -2.15
CA ARG A 174 -41.76 4.69 -3.02
C ARG A 174 -42.16 3.84 -4.22
N GLY A 175 -41.43 2.77 -4.52
CA GLY A 175 -41.76 1.78 -5.55
C GLY A 175 -42.63 0.62 -5.06
N ILE A 176 -43.18 0.72 -3.84
CA ILE A 176 -44.20 -0.18 -3.29
C ILE A 176 -45.46 0.66 -3.03
N GLN A 177 -46.12 1.08 -4.11
CA GLN A 177 -47.56 1.36 -4.19
C GLN A 177 -48.02 1.02 -5.60
#